data_AF-A0A349DR68-F1
#
_entry.id   AF-A0A349DR68-F1
#
_cell.length_a   1.000
_cell.length_b   1.000
_cell.length_c   1.000
_cell.angle_alpha   90.00
_cell.angle_beta   90.00
_cell.angle_gamma   90.00
#
_symmetry.space_group_name_H-M   'P 1'
#
loop_
_entity.id
_entity.type
_entity.pdbx_description
1 polymer ?
#
loop_
_entity_poly.entity_id
_entity_poly.type
_entity_poly.pdbx_seq_one_letter_code
_entity_poly.pdbx_strand_id
1 'polypeptide(L)'
;MAQQLADRTFRYAVAKPTYNTGKGSLVFIDEAHHNFHKLEGRFHAFAQLLKDDGYVLQANRSTFNKQSLARCKILVIANAIHPKNQRDWALPAYSAFTNQEIQAVKQWIYQGGRLLLIADHMPFPGAAYDLAKAFGFEMNNGFARRIIKKKNLKRKLDRFNRQSTTLKSHPITNGTGTQDRIDEIISFTGQAFKIPANAKPLVVFPEGYETLMPDTAWAFKPETKRLPIKGWIQGATLKYGKGRVAVFGEAAMFTSQEVKRNGRTRRFGMSHPEAKQNPQFVLNVIRWLDGKLE
;
A
#
# COMPACT_ATOMS: atom_id res chain seq x y z
N MET A 1 -2.20 -8.15 22.95
CA MET A 1 -1.77 -8.62 21.62
C MET A 1 -0.26 -8.45 21.50
N ALA A 2 0.45 -9.34 20.81
CA ALA A 2 1.88 -9.12 20.54
C ALA A 2 2.04 -7.95 19.56
N GLN A 3 2.97 -7.04 19.84
CA GLN A 3 3.22 -5.85 19.02
C GLN A 3 3.87 -6.25 17.68
N GLN A 4 3.33 -5.75 16.57
CA GLN A 4 4.00 -5.82 15.27
C GLN A 4 5.14 -4.81 15.22
N LEU A 5 6.36 -5.31 15.01
CA LEU A 5 7.60 -4.54 14.93
C LEU A 5 8.21 -4.65 13.53
N ALA A 6 9.07 -3.71 13.16
CA ALA A 6 9.81 -3.78 11.92
C ALA A 6 10.83 -4.93 11.96
N ASP A 7 10.90 -5.72 10.90
CA ASP A 7 12.00 -6.65 10.69
C ASP A 7 13.24 -5.89 10.17
N ARG A 8 14.18 -5.61 11.07
CA ARG A 8 15.44 -4.94 10.74
C ARG A 8 16.49 -5.88 10.14
N THR A 9 16.19 -7.18 10.10
CA THR A 9 17.07 -8.21 9.55
C THR A 9 16.76 -8.54 8.09
N PHE A 10 15.65 -8.01 7.55
CA PHE A 10 15.30 -8.17 6.14
C PHE A 10 16.45 -7.68 5.26
N ARG A 11 16.84 -8.51 4.29
CA ARG A 11 17.83 -8.20 3.26
C ARG A 11 17.26 -8.66 1.92
N TYR A 12 17.47 -7.84 0.90
CA TYR A 12 17.13 -8.17 -0.47
C TYR A 12 18.22 -7.60 -1.37
N ALA A 13 18.86 -8.47 -2.16
CA ALA A 13 19.92 -8.06 -3.06
C ALA A 13 19.30 -7.40 -4.31
N VAL A 14 19.41 -6.08 -4.41
CA VAL A 14 19.00 -5.36 -5.62
C VAL A 14 20.05 -5.58 -6.70
N ALA A 15 19.79 -6.51 -7.61
CA ALA A 15 20.76 -6.94 -8.62
C ALA A 15 21.20 -5.79 -9.56
N LYS A 16 20.26 -4.90 -9.89
CA LYS A 16 20.51 -3.72 -10.72
C LYS A 16 19.83 -2.49 -10.10
N PRO A 17 20.55 -1.73 -9.26
CA PRO A 17 20.03 -0.49 -8.71
C PRO A 17 19.64 0.49 -9.83
N THR A 18 18.54 1.21 -9.64
CA THR A 18 18.09 2.27 -10.57
C THR A 18 19.08 3.43 -10.61
N TYR A 19 19.70 3.72 -9.46
CA TYR A 19 20.65 4.81 -9.28
C TYR A 19 21.88 4.36 -8.51
N ASN A 20 22.96 5.13 -8.65
CA ASN A 20 24.05 5.08 -7.68
C ASN A 20 23.52 5.47 -6.29
N THR A 21 24.10 4.89 -5.24
CA THR A 21 23.67 5.11 -3.85
C THR A 21 23.53 6.59 -3.51
N GLY A 22 22.32 6.99 -3.09
CA GLY A 22 22.01 8.36 -2.69
C GLY A 22 21.95 9.39 -3.82
N LYS A 23 21.92 8.95 -5.08
CA LYS A 23 21.83 9.83 -6.27
C LYS A 23 20.47 9.78 -6.97
N GLY A 24 19.55 8.95 -6.47
CA GLY A 24 18.19 8.84 -6.99
C GLY A 24 17.24 9.95 -6.54
N SER A 25 16.02 9.91 -7.07
CA SER A 25 14.94 10.82 -6.72
C SER A 25 14.65 10.83 -5.21
N LEU A 26 14.25 12.00 -4.69
CA LEU A 26 13.80 12.13 -3.32
C LEU A 26 12.38 11.56 -3.13
N VAL A 27 12.26 10.62 -2.21
CA VAL A 27 11.01 10.00 -1.77
C VAL A 27 10.69 10.46 -0.34
N PHE A 28 9.54 11.10 -0.17
CA PHE A 28 9.01 11.42 1.14
C PHE A 28 8.12 10.30 1.67
N ILE A 29 8.38 9.88 2.90
CA ILE A 29 7.44 9.07 3.70
C ILE A 29 6.67 10.02 4.61
N ASP A 30 5.36 10.04 4.48
CA ASP A 30 4.52 10.93 5.28
C ASP A 30 4.48 10.52 6.76
N GLU A 31 4.94 11.39 7.63
CA GLU A 31 4.81 11.25 9.09
C GLU A 31 3.97 12.38 9.72
N ALA A 32 3.52 13.36 8.93
CA ALA A 32 2.71 14.48 9.40
C ALA A 32 1.26 14.05 9.71
N HIS A 33 0.74 13.04 9.00
CA HIS A 33 -0.65 12.57 9.14
C HIS A 33 -0.78 11.26 9.93
N HIS A 34 0.07 11.12 10.96
CA HIS A 34 0.04 10.00 11.91
C HIS A 34 0.07 8.60 11.27
N ASN A 35 0.68 8.48 10.09
CA ASN A 35 0.81 7.22 9.38
C ASN A 35 1.28 6.10 10.30
N PHE A 36 0.59 4.97 10.24
CA PHE A 36 0.92 3.78 11.02
C PHE A 36 2.30 3.22 10.65
N HIS A 37 2.72 3.46 9.39
CA HIS A 37 4.03 3.10 8.88
C HIS A 37 4.91 4.34 8.70
N LYS A 38 5.95 4.44 9.52
CA LYS A 38 6.92 5.53 9.55
C LYS A 38 8.29 5.08 9.04
N LEU A 39 9.12 6.02 8.58
CA LEU A 39 10.41 5.75 7.93
C LEU A 39 11.34 4.91 8.83
N GLU A 40 11.47 5.30 10.10
CA GLU A 40 12.29 4.59 11.09
C GLU A 40 11.54 3.47 11.83
N GLY A 41 10.24 3.32 11.54
CA GLY A 41 9.35 2.33 12.13
C GLY A 41 9.12 1.13 11.20
N ARG A 42 7.85 0.72 11.06
CA ARG A 42 7.43 -0.46 10.27
C ARG A 42 7.79 -0.40 8.78
N PHE A 43 8.15 0.77 8.27
CA PHE A 43 8.62 0.96 6.90
C PHE A 43 10.14 0.89 6.77
N HIS A 44 10.88 0.49 7.81
CA HIS A 44 12.34 0.37 7.74
C HIS A 44 12.81 -0.51 6.56
N ALA A 45 12.19 -1.68 6.35
CA ALA A 45 12.56 -2.57 5.25
C ALA A 45 12.23 -1.98 3.86
N PHE A 46 11.11 -1.26 3.73
CA PHE A 46 10.79 -0.48 2.53
C PHE A 46 11.88 0.57 2.27
N ALA A 47 12.23 1.32 3.31
CA ALA A 47 13.23 2.37 3.22
C ALA A 47 14.61 1.83 2.84
N GLN A 48 15.02 0.72 3.44
CA GLN A 48 16.29 0.08 3.10
C GLN A 48 16.28 -0.41 1.65
N LEU A 49 15.22 -1.09 1.22
CA LEU A 49 15.08 -1.58 -0.14
C LEU A 49 15.21 -0.46 -1.19
N LEU A 50 14.57 0.69 -0.95
CA LEU A 50 14.67 1.84 -1.86
C LEU A 50 16.05 2.52 -1.80
N LYS A 51 16.69 2.59 -0.63
CA LYS A 51 18.07 3.08 -0.50
C LYS A 51 19.06 2.20 -1.26
N ASP A 52 18.87 0.88 -1.20
CA ASP A 52 19.66 -0.11 -1.94
C ASP A 52 19.44 0.03 -3.46
N ASP A 53 18.27 0.51 -3.90
CA ASP A 53 17.98 0.89 -5.29
C ASP A 53 18.46 2.32 -5.66
N GLY A 54 19.13 2.99 -4.72
CA GLY A 54 19.80 4.29 -4.90
C GLY A 54 18.94 5.54 -4.63
N TYR A 55 17.69 5.38 -4.20
CA TYR A 55 16.82 6.52 -3.84
C TYR A 55 17.26 7.22 -2.55
N VAL A 56 16.88 8.49 -2.42
CA VAL A 56 17.01 9.25 -1.17
C VAL A 56 15.66 9.24 -0.46
N LEU A 57 15.63 8.89 0.82
CA LEU A 57 14.41 8.89 1.64
C LEU A 57 14.47 9.91 2.76
N GLN A 58 13.38 10.62 2.96
CA GLN A 58 13.19 11.55 4.07
C GLN A 58 11.78 11.43 4.64
N ALA A 59 11.65 11.63 5.95
CA ALA A 59 10.35 11.74 6.60
C ALA A 59 9.78 13.14 6.33
N ASN A 60 8.56 13.21 5.82
CA ASN A 60 7.81 14.46 5.76
C ASN A 60 7.09 14.69 7.09
N ARG A 61 7.40 15.81 7.76
CA ARG A 61 6.77 16.22 9.03
C ARG A 61 5.95 17.50 8.90
N SER A 62 5.74 17.97 7.68
CA SER A 62 4.99 19.19 7.37
C SER A 62 3.65 18.85 6.72
N THR A 63 2.65 19.71 6.90
CA THR A 63 1.39 19.63 6.16
C THR A 63 1.62 19.73 4.66
N PHE A 64 0.67 19.21 3.87
CA PHE A 64 0.79 19.24 2.42
C PHE A 64 0.41 20.60 1.84
N ASN A 65 1.40 21.27 1.25
CA ASN A 65 1.22 22.52 0.52
C ASN A 65 2.21 22.57 -0.66
N LYS A 66 2.10 23.60 -1.49
CA LYS A 66 2.95 23.76 -2.68
C LYS A 66 4.44 23.71 -2.32
N GLN A 67 4.84 24.40 -1.26
CA GLN A 67 6.23 24.52 -0.83
C GLN A 67 6.78 23.19 -0.29
N SER A 68 6.01 22.49 0.56
CA SER A 68 6.44 21.21 1.14
C SER A 68 6.54 20.12 0.08
N LEU A 69 5.55 20.01 -0.81
CA LEU A 69 5.50 18.99 -1.86
C LEU A 69 6.53 19.19 -2.97
N ALA A 70 6.90 20.44 -3.30
CA ALA A 70 7.90 20.74 -4.32
C ALA A 70 9.30 20.18 -4.03
N ARG A 71 9.57 19.79 -2.77
CA ARG A 71 10.87 19.28 -2.33
C ARG A 71 11.12 17.84 -2.75
N CYS A 72 10.07 17.05 -2.99
CA CYS A 72 10.18 15.63 -3.32
C CYS A 72 9.66 15.32 -4.72
N LYS A 73 10.13 14.21 -5.29
CA LYS A 73 9.59 13.67 -6.54
C LYS A 73 8.41 12.75 -6.27
N ILE A 74 8.50 11.95 -5.21
CA ILE A 74 7.53 10.92 -4.83
C ILE A 74 7.11 11.13 -3.38
N LEU A 75 5.80 11.11 -3.13
CA LEU A 75 5.20 11.10 -1.80
C LEU A 75 4.60 9.71 -1.55
N VAL A 76 4.92 9.14 -0.40
CA VAL A 76 4.37 7.87 0.09
C VAL A 76 3.54 8.14 1.33
N ILE A 77 2.26 7.79 1.26
CA ILE A 77 1.31 7.81 2.37
C ILE A 77 0.97 6.35 2.65
N ALA A 78 1.19 5.90 3.88
CA ALA A 78 1.01 4.51 4.27
C ALA A 78 0.26 4.39 5.59
N ASN A 79 -1.06 4.18 5.48
CA ASN A 79 -1.99 4.08 6.59
C ASN A 79 -2.05 5.37 7.43
N ALA A 80 -2.26 6.51 6.76
CA ALA A 80 -2.58 7.78 7.41
C ALA A 80 -3.87 7.66 8.23
N ILE A 81 -3.92 8.36 9.36
CA ILE A 81 -5.04 8.28 10.29
C ILE A 81 -5.28 9.62 10.98
N HIS A 82 -6.54 9.97 11.15
CA HIS A 82 -6.90 11.18 11.88
C HIS A 82 -6.59 11.01 13.39
N PRO A 83 -6.17 12.09 14.10
CA PRO A 83 -5.88 12.03 15.54
C PRO A 83 -6.98 11.38 16.41
N LYS A 84 -8.25 11.64 16.09
CA LYS A 84 -9.41 11.04 16.79
C LYS A 84 -9.47 9.51 16.68
N ASN A 85 -8.87 8.91 15.64
CA ASN A 85 -8.87 7.46 15.45
C ASN A 85 -7.52 6.81 15.78
N GLN A 86 -6.51 7.52 16.32
CA GLN A 86 -5.19 6.90 16.56
C GLN A 86 -5.23 5.73 17.54
N ARG A 87 -6.08 5.83 18.57
CA ARG A 87 -6.22 4.81 19.64
C ARG A 87 -7.45 3.93 19.45
N ASP A 88 -8.53 4.51 18.95
CA ASP A 88 -9.80 3.84 18.75
C ASP A 88 -10.11 3.72 17.26
N TRP A 89 -9.97 2.49 16.74
CA TRP A 89 -10.22 2.17 15.34
C TRP A 89 -11.71 1.84 15.14
N ALA A 90 -12.57 2.79 15.50
CA ALA A 90 -14.02 2.72 15.36
C ALA A 90 -14.56 3.79 14.40
N LEU A 91 -15.78 3.58 13.92
CA LEU A 91 -16.51 4.59 13.16
C LEU A 91 -16.97 5.75 14.07
N PRO A 92 -17.06 6.99 13.54
CA PRO A 92 -16.66 7.37 12.18
C PRO A 92 -15.13 7.40 12.02
N ALA A 93 -14.67 6.95 10.86
CA ALA A 93 -13.27 7.12 10.45
C ALA A 93 -13.15 8.52 9.81
N TYR A 94 -12.53 9.44 10.53
CA TYR A 94 -12.35 10.83 10.08
C TYR A 94 -11.24 10.92 9.04
N SER A 95 -11.38 11.82 8.05
CA SER A 95 -10.33 12.10 7.08
C SER A 95 -9.04 12.52 7.77
N ALA A 96 -7.90 11.96 7.35
CA ALA A 96 -6.58 12.34 7.84
C ALA A 96 -6.10 13.67 7.25
N PHE A 97 -6.75 14.17 6.20
CA PHE A 97 -6.30 15.31 5.41
C PHE A 97 -7.36 16.39 5.36
N THR A 98 -6.91 17.64 5.37
CA THR A 98 -7.80 18.78 5.10
C THR A 98 -8.11 18.89 3.60
N ASN A 99 -9.20 19.59 3.25
CA ASN A 99 -9.51 19.89 1.85
C ASN A 99 -8.38 20.66 1.15
N GLN A 100 -7.71 21.57 1.86
CA GLN A 100 -6.58 22.34 1.32
C GLN A 100 -5.41 21.44 0.95
N GLU A 101 -5.08 20.47 1.81
CA GLU A 101 -4.02 19.49 1.55
C GLU A 101 -4.36 18.57 0.37
N ILE A 102 -5.61 18.11 0.29
CA ILE A 102 -6.08 17.29 -0.84
C ILE A 102 -5.92 18.06 -2.16
N GLN A 103 -6.30 19.34 -2.20
CA GLN A 103 -6.11 20.17 -3.40
C GLN A 103 -4.63 20.40 -3.71
N ALA A 104 -3.79 20.62 -2.70
CA ALA A 104 -2.35 20.78 -2.90
C ALA A 104 -1.72 19.52 -3.51
N VAL A 105 -2.05 18.34 -2.98
CA VAL A 105 -1.57 17.04 -3.51
C VAL A 105 -2.07 16.83 -4.94
N LYS A 106 -3.35 17.09 -5.21
CA LYS A 106 -3.95 16.95 -6.54
C LYS A 106 -3.26 17.86 -7.57
N GLN A 107 -3.05 19.13 -7.23
CA GLN A 107 -2.37 20.07 -8.12
C GLN A 107 -0.91 19.69 -8.35
N TRP A 108 -0.20 19.31 -7.29
CA TRP A 108 1.19 18.87 -7.37
C TRP A 108 1.35 17.64 -8.28
N ILE A 109 0.47 16.64 -8.14
CA ILE A 109 0.47 15.45 -9.02
C ILE A 109 0.17 15.87 -10.46
N TYR A 110 -0.87 16.69 -10.70
CA TYR A 110 -1.20 17.17 -12.04
C TYR A 110 0.01 17.82 -12.75
N GLN A 111 0.85 18.52 -11.99
CA GLN A 111 2.08 19.19 -12.48
C GLN A 111 3.30 18.27 -12.62
N GLY A 112 3.24 17.01 -12.17
CA GLY A 112 4.34 16.05 -12.31
C GLY A 112 4.74 15.33 -11.03
N GLY A 113 4.10 15.62 -9.90
CA GLY A 113 4.22 14.86 -8.67
C GLY A 113 3.80 13.40 -8.81
N ARG A 114 4.23 12.57 -7.86
CA ARG A 114 4.04 11.12 -7.88
C ARG A 114 3.57 10.64 -6.50
N LEU A 115 2.44 9.95 -6.44
CA LEU A 115 1.85 9.50 -5.19
C LEU A 115 1.78 7.98 -5.11
N LEU A 116 2.30 7.42 -4.03
CA LEU A 116 1.96 6.09 -3.55
C LEU A 116 1.01 6.26 -2.35
N LEU A 117 -0.25 5.86 -2.52
CA LEU A 117 -1.26 5.88 -1.48
C LEU A 117 -1.59 4.45 -1.05
N ILE A 118 -1.27 4.11 0.18
CA ILE A 118 -1.54 2.81 0.77
C ILE A 118 -2.52 3.01 1.93
N ALA A 119 -3.67 2.35 1.85
CA ALA A 119 -4.67 2.32 2.91
C ALA A 119 -5.17 0.87 3.05
N ASP A 120 -4.76 0.21 4.12
CA ASP A 120 -5.08 -1.19 4.47
C ASP A 120 -6.57 -1.35 4.83
N HIS A 121 -6.95 -2.27 5.69
CA HIS A 121 -8.30 -2.37 6.21
C HIS A 121 -8.68 -1.17 7.12
N MET A 122 -9.93 -1.13 7.58
CA MET A 122 -10.43 -0.13 8.54
C MET A 122 -9.45 0.17 9.70
N PRO A 123 -9.21 1.44 10.07
CA PRO A 123 -9.93 2.66 9.64
C PRO A 123 -9.24 3.44 8.52
N PHE A 124 -8.10 2.94 8.01
CA PHE A 124 -7.25 3.67 7.08
C PHE A 124 -7.93 4.06 5.76
N PRO A 125 -8.78 3.22 5.13
CA PRO A 125 -9.53 3.61 3.94
C PRO A 125 -10.48 4.76 4.20
N GLY A 126 -11.14 4.78 5.37
CA GLY A 126 -12.02 5.89 5.76
C GLY A 126 -11.22 7.19 5.93
N ALA A 127 -10.06 7.11 6.57
CA ALA A 127 -9.18 8.26 6.76
C ALA A 127 -8.54 8.79 5.46
N ALA A 128 -8.31 7.91 4.47
CA ALA A 128 -7.79 8.28 3.16
C ALA A 128 -8.87 8.53 2.10
N TYR A 129 -10.16 8.35 2.44
CA TYR A 129 -11.26 8.30 1.48
C TYR A 129 -11.34 9.57 0.62
N ASP A 130 -11.34 10.75 1.25
CA ASP A 130 -11.50 12.02 0.54
C ASP A 130 -10.33 12.29 -0.42
N LEU A 131 -9.10 11.97 -0.01
CA LEU A 131 -7.92 12.07 -0.88
C LEU A 131 -8.02 11.11 -2.07
N ALA A 132 -8.41 9.85 -1.82
CA ALA A 132 -8.57 8.86 -2.88
C ALA A 132 -9.71 9.24 -3.85
N LYS A 133 -10.83 9.72 -3.33
CA LYS A 133 -12.00 10.15 -4.08
C LYS A 133 -11.71 11.36 -4.97
N ALA A 134 -10.78 12.24 -4.58
CA ALA A 134 -10.31 13.34 -5.42
C ALA A 134 -9.67 12.90 -6.75
N PHE A 135 -9.24 11.63 -6.83
CA PHE A 135 -8.76 10.96 -8.04
C PHE A 135 -9.75 9.94 -8.61
N GLY A 136 -10.96 9.84 -8.06
CA GLY A 136 -12.03 8.95 -8.52
C GLY A 136 -12.00 7.53 -7.94
N PHE A 137 -11.10 7.23 -7.01
CA PHE A 137 -11.10 5.93 -6.33
C PHE A 137 -12.19 5.88 -5.24
N GLU A 138 -12.87 4.75 -5.11
CA GLU A 138 -13.90 4.54 -4.08
C GLU A 138 -13.40 3.49 -3.09
N MET A 139 -12.72 3.98 -2.05
CA MET A 139 -12.20 3.14 -0.98
C MET A 139 -13.32 2.51 -0.16
N ASN A 140 -13.14 1.26 0.24
CA ASN A 140 -14.05 0.55 1.12
C ASN A 140 -13.40 0.42 2.50
N ASN A 141 -14.03 0.97 3.53
CA ASN A 141 -13.52 0.92 4.90
C ASN A 141 -13.78 -0.44 5.58
N GLY A 142 -13.45 -1.54 4.90
CA GLY A 142 -13.68 -2.90 5.34
C GLY A 142 -12.43 -3.77 5.26
N PHE A 143 -12.59 -5.05 5.56
CA PHE A 143 -11.55 -6.09 5.52
C PHE A 143 -11.83 -7.04 4.36
N ALA A 144 -11.02 -6.96 3.32
CA ALA A 144 -11.02 -7.92 2.23
C ALA A 144 -10.45 -9.26 2.69
N ARG A 145 -11.20 -10.33 2.46
CA ARG A 145 -10.79 -11.70 2.81
C ARG A 145 -11.44 -12.75 1.94
N ARG A 146 -10.87 -13.94 1.94
CA ARG A 146 -11.52 -15.15 1.39
C ARG A 146 -12.76 -15.50 2.21
N ILE A 147 -13.82 -15.92 1.52
CA ILE A 147 -15.01 -16.52 2.12
C ILE A 147 -14.63 -17.91 2.65
N ILE A 148 -14.71 -18.10 3.96
CA ILE A 148 -14.38 -19.37 4.62
C ILE A 148 -15.66 -20.20 4.74
N LYS A 149 -15.82 -21.23 3.89
CA LYS A 149 -17.00 -22.12 3.90
C LYS A 149 -16.95 -23.20 5.01
N LYS A 150 -15.80 -23.48 5.62
CA LYS A 150 -15.63 -24.49 6.70
C LYS A 150 -14.78 -23.94 7.85
N LYS A 151 -15.28 -24.06 9.09
CA LYS A 151 -14.69 -23.47 10.32
C LYS A 151 -13.24 -23.93 10.63
N ASN A 152 -12.76 -25.03 10.05
CA ASN A 152 -11.47 -25.66 10.41
C ASN A 152 -10.34 -25.49 9.38
N LEU A 153 -10.53 -24.67 8.34
CA LEU A 153 -9.45 -24.40 7.39
C LEU A 153 -8.55 -23.27 7.90
N LYS A 154 -7.25 -23.54 8.03
CA LYS A 154 -6.25 -22.48 8.26
C LYS A 154 -6.39 -21.43 7.16
N ARG A 155 -6.44 -20.15 7.55
CA ARG A 155 -6.48 -19.04 6.60
C ARG A 155 -5.22 -19.10 5.72
N LYS A 156 -5.42 -19.35 4.43
CA LYS A 156 -4.36 -19.25 3.42
C LYS A 156 -4.05 -17.77 3.16
N LEU A 157 -2.81 -17.47 2.80
CA LEU A 157 -2.44 -16.14 2.35
C LEU A 157 -3.16 -15.78 1.03
N ASP A 158 -3.31 -14.49 0.81
CA ASP A 158 -3.97 -13.98 -0.38
C ASP A 158 -2.92 -13.89 -1.50
N ARG A 159 -3.19 -14.61 -2.59
CA ARG A 159 -2.23 -14.90 -3.66
C ARG A 159 -2.81 -14.38 -4.97
N PHE A 160 -2.08 -13.46 -5.60
CA PHE A 160 -2.46 -12.86 -6.86
C PHE A 160 -1.40 -13.17 -7.89
N ASN A 161 -1.77 -13.78 -9.00
CA ASN A 161 -0.83 -14.21 -10.02
C ASN A 161 -1.38 -14.06 -11.43
N ARG A 162 -0.47 -14.08 -12.40
CA ARG A 162 -0.78 -13.91 -13.82
C ARG A 162 -1.60 -15.08 -14.36
N GLN A 163 -1.29 -16.31 -13.93
CA GLN A 163 -1.98 -17.53 -14.38
C GLN A 163 -3.48 -17.50 -14.06
N SER A 164 -3.85 -17.01 -12.87
CA SER A 164 -5.25 -16.87 -12.45
C SER A 164 -5.87 -15.55 -12.90
N THR A 165 -5.14 -14.73 -13.67
CA THR A 165 -5.53 -13.40 -14.15
C THR A 165 -5.83 -12.38 -13.04
N THR A 166 -5.46 -12.68 -11.80
CA THR A 166 -5.68 -11.82 -10.63
C THR A 166 -4.58 -10.78 -10.46
N LEU A 167 -3.40 -11.01 -11.07
CA LEU A 167 -2.34 -10.01 -11.28
C LEU A 167 -2.32 -9.62 -12.76
N LYS A 168 -2.62 -8.35 -13.06
CA LYS A 168 -2.81 -7.85 -14.43
C LYS A 168 -1.50 -7.43 -15.08
N SER A 169 -1.43 -7.55 -16.40
CA SER A 169 -0.31 -7.05 -17.20
C SER A 169 -0.22 -5.54 -17.07
N HIS A 170 0.95 -5.06 -16.66
CA HIS A 170 1.30 -3.66 -16.48
C HIS A 170 2.82 -3.57 -16.41
N PRO A 171 3.46 -2.43 -16.75
CA PRO A 171 4.89 -2.22 -16.59
C PRO A 171 5.46 -2.72 -15.26
N ILE A 172 4.79 -2.38 -14.16
CA ILE A 172 5.12 -2.84 -12.79
C ILE A 172 5.22 -4.38 -12.67
N THR A 173 4.37 -5.14 -13.36
CA THR A 173 4.38 -6.61 -13.30
C THR A 173 5.22 -7.24 -14.42
N ASN A 174 5.44 -6.51 -15.51
CA ASN A 174 6.20 -7.00 -16.66
C ASN A 174 7.71 -6.89 -16.39
N GLY A 175 8.11 -5.83 -15.68
CA GLY A 175 9.52 -5.49 -15.50
C GLY A 175 10.18 -5.09 -16.82
N THR A 176 11.51 -4.93 -16.80
CA THR A 176 12.31 -4.68 -18.02
C THR A 176 12.92 -5.96 -18.60
N GLY A 177 12.77 -7.08 -17.90
CA GLY A 177 13.33 -8.39 -18.26
C GLY A 177 12.87 -9.45 -17.27
N THR A 178 13.38 -10.68 -17.43
CA THR A 178 12.96 -11.84 -16.62
C THR A 178 13.22 -11.69 -15.12
N GLN A 179 14.27 -10.97 -14.73
CA GLN A 179 14.64 -10.74 -13.33
C GLN A 179 13.67 -9.79 -12.60
N ASP A 180 13.14 -8.80 -13.32
CA ASP A 180 12.23 -7.80 -12.75
C ASP A 180 10.75 -8.20 -12.94
N ARG A 181 10.47 -9.30 -13.64
CA ARG A 181 9.09 -9.74 -13.91
C ARG A 181 8.44 -10.27 -12.63
N ILE A 182 7.16 -9.93 -12.46
CA ILE A 182 6.34 -10.36 -11.33
C ILE A 182 5.26 -11.30 -11.84
N ASP A 183 5.37 -12.57 -11.50
CA ASP A 183 4.36 -13.58 -11.85
C ASP A 183 3.33 -13.74 -10.74
N GLU A 184 3.73 -13.45 -9.51
CA GLU A 184 2.91 -13.56 -8.32
C GLU A 184 3.29 -12.56 -7.23
N ILE A 185 2.30 -12.16 -6.43
CA ILE A 185 2.50 -11.44 -5.18
C ILE A 185 1.65 -12.04 -4.06
N ILE A 186 2.10 -11.85 -2.83
CA ILE A 186 1.39 -12.23 -1.62
C ILE A 186 0.89 -11.00 -0.88
N SER A 187 -0.36 -11.07 -0.43
CA SER A 187 -1.06 -10.06 0.36
C SER A 187 -1.52 -10.67 1.70
N PHE A 188 -1.61 -9.85 2.75
CA PHE A 188 -1.73 -10.33 4.14
C PHE A 188 -3.03 -9.93 4.84
N THR A 189 -3.79 -8.97 4.31
CA THR A 189 -5.23 -8.68 4.50
C THR A 189 -5.54 -7.45 3.63
N GLY A 190 -5.94 -6.29 4.14
CA GLY A 190 -6.29 -5.13 3.33
C GLY A 190 -7.79 -4.85 3.19
N GLN A 191 -8.07 -3.83 2.39
CA GLN A 191 -9.36 -3.51 1.80
C GLN A 191 -9.41 -3.91 0.31
N ALA A 192 -10.59 -3.76 -0.27
CA ALA A 192 -10.83 -3.79 -1.70
C ALA A 192 -11.56 -2.51 -2.10
N PHE A 193 -11.22 -1.89 -3.22
CA PHE A 193 -11.81 -0.63 -3.66
C PHE A 193 -12.23 -0.68 -5.13
N LYS A 194 -13.05 0.30 -5.54
CA LYS A 194 -13.37 0.52 -6.96
C LYS A 194 -12.48 1.62 -7.52
N ILE A 195 -12.24 1.55 -8.84
CA ILE A 195 -11.33 2.44 -9.56
C ILE A 195 -12.09 3.26 -10.61
N PRO A 196 -11.63 4.48 -10.95
CA PRO A 196 -12.20 5.24 -12.05
C PRO A 196 -11.86 4.59 -13.40
N ALA A 197 -12.64 4.87 -14.45
CA ALA A 197 -12.51 4.23 -15.76
C ALA A 197 -11.12 4.39 -16.42
N ASN A 198 -10.43 5.49 -16.12
CA ASN A 198 -9.10 5.80 -16.65
C ASN A 198 -7.94 5.21 -15.82
N ALA A 199 -8.21 4.59 -14.67
CA ALA A 199 -7.20 3.86 -13.91
C ALA A 199 -6.95 2.46 -14.52
N LYS A 200 -5.75 1.92 -14.27
CA LYS A 200 -5.36 0.57 -14.68
C LYS A 200 -5.34 -0.35 -13.46
N PRO A 201 -6.13 -1.44 -13.45
CA PRO A 201 -6.09 -2.40 -12.36
C PRO A 201 -4.76 -3.18 -12.38
N LEU A 202 -4.18 -3.43 -11.22
CA LEU A 202 -3.02 -4.31 -11.02
C LEU A 202 -3.40 -5.61 -10.31
N VAL A 203 -4.09 -5.49 -9.19
CA VAL A 203 -4.39 -6.60 -8.28
C VAL A 203 -5.90 -6.70 -8.15
N VAL A 204 -6.49 -7.78 -8.66
CA VAL A 204 -7.94 -7.94 -8.80
C VAL A 204 -8.41 -9.14 -7.99
N PHE A 205 -9.42 -8.92 -7.15
CA PHE A 205 -10.02 -9.99 -6.37
C PHE A 205 -10.81 -10.95 -7.28
N PRO A 206 -10.52 -12.26 -7.22
CA PRO A 206 -11.32 -13.26 -7.92
C PRO A 206 -12.63 -13.52 -7.16
N GLU A 207 -13.41 -14.46 -7.67
CA GLU A 207 -14.54 -15.02 -6.93
C GLU A 207 -14.09 -15.68 -5.62
N GLY A 208 -15.00 -15.76 -4.64
CA GLY A 208 -14.71 -16.35 -3.33
C GLY A 208 -14.08 -15.38 -2.33
N TYR A 209 -14.11 -14.09 -2.61
CA TYR A 209 -13.71 -13.01 -1.70
C TYR A 209 -14.90 -12.15 -1.28
N GLU A 210 -14.87 -11.69 -0.04
CA GLU A 210 -15.82 -10.73 0.54
C GLU A 210 -15.06 -9.58 1.23
N THR A 211 -15.74 -8.45 1.41
CA THR A 211 -15.35 -7.42 2.39
C THR A 211 -16.25 -7.53 3.61
N LEU A 212 -15.66 -7.44 4.81
CA LEU A 212 -16.38 -7.25 6.08
C LEU A 212 -16.31 -5.78 6.48
N MET A 213 -17.44 -5.17 6.81
CA MET A 213 -17.49 -3.76 7.22
C MET A 213 -17.97 -3.65 8.67
N PRO A 214 -17.06 -3.76 9.66
CA PRO A 214 -17.42 -3.59 11.06
C PRO A 214 -17.54 -2.10 11.45
N ASP A 215 -18.12 -1.84 12.62
CA ASP A 215 -18.14 -0.54 13.30
C ASP A 215 -16.86 -0.28 14.10
N THR A 216 -16.14 -1.34 14.49
CA THR A 216 -14.85 -1.32 15.17
C THR A 216 -13.91 -2.34 14.54
N ALA A 217 -12.67 -1.94 14.24
CA ALA A 217 -11.68 -2.81 13.60
C ALA A 217 -11.49 -4.10 14.39
N TRP A 218 -11.46 -5.23 13.68
CA TRP A 218 -11.34 -6.59 14.23
C TRP A 218 -12.50 -7.08 15.13
N ALA A 219 -13.54 -6.28 15.36
CA ALA A 219 -14.76 -6.68 16.06
C ALA A 219 -15.83 -7.13 15.04
N PHE A 220 -15.79 -8.40 14.64
CA PHE A 220 -16.76 -8.97 13.69
C PHE A 220 -17.92 -9.65 14.43
N LYS A 221 -19.11 -9.07 14.31
CA LYS A 221 -20.38 -9.57 14.85
C LYS A 221 -21.13 -10.38 13.76
N PRO A 222 -22.13 -11.22 14.11
CA PRO A 222 -22.94 -11.92 13.11
C PRO A 222 -23.57 -10.98 12.08
N GLU A 223 -23.95 -9.77 12.49
CA GLU A 223 -24.60 -8.74 11.69
C GLU A 223 -23.60 -7.86 10.93
N THR A 224 -22.28 -8.07 11.09
CA THR A 224 -21.28 -7.31 10.33
C THR A 224 -21.55 -7.45 8.84
N LYS A 225 -21.81 -6.32 8.18
CA LYS A 225 -22.14 -6.27 6.77
C LYS A 225 -21.04 -6.91 5.93
N ARG A 226 -21.45 -7.77 5.00
CA ARG A 226 -20.59 -8.48 4.06
C ARG A 226 -21.03 -8.21 2.64
N LEU A 227 -20.07 -8.04 1.75
CA LEU A 227 -20.34 -7.90 0.33
C LEU A 227 -19.34 -8.74 -0.47
N PRO A 228 -19.78 -9.47 -1.50
CA PRO A 228 -18.85 -10.10 -2.43
C PRO A 228 -18.06 -9.01 -3.18
N ILE A 229 -16.77 -9.24 -3.39
CA ILE A 229 -15.85 -8.26 -3.98
C ILE A 229 -15.14 -8.79 -5.24
N LYS A 230 -15.74 -9.77 -5.92
CA LYS A 230 -15.25 -10.26 -7.22
C LYS A 230 -15.11 -9.06 -8.18
N GLY A 231 -13.94 -8.91 -8.79
CA GLY A 231 -13.63 -7.82 -9.72
C GLY A 231 -13.24 -6.49 -9.05
N TRP A 232 -13.33 -6.38 -7.72
CA TRP A 232 -12.80 -5.22 -7.00
C TRP A 232 -11.27 -5.29 -6.93
N ILE A 233 -10.66 -4.17 -6.56
CA ILE A 233 -9.24 -3.94 -6.75
C ILE A 233 -8.54 -3.81 -5.40
N GLN A 234 -7.37 -4.44 -5.28
CA GLN A 234 -6.44 -4.21 -4.15
C GLN A 234 -5.24 -3.35 -4.55
N GLY A 235 -4.99 -3.17 -5.85
CA GLY A 235 -3.89 -2.37 -6.35
C GLY A 235 -4.21 -1.82 -7.74
N ALA A 236 -3.97 -0.53 -7.95
CA ALA A 236 -4.22 0.14 -9.22
C ALA A 236 -3.28 1.32 -9.46
N THR A 237 -3.16 1.72 -10.72
CA THR A 237 -2.42 2.90 -11.12
C THR A 237 -3.28 3.88 -11.90
N LEU A 238 -2.92 5.15 -11.86
CA LEU A 238 -3.56 6.23 -12.62
C LEU A 238 -2.48 7.21 -13.09
N LYS A 239 -2.48 7.53 -14.39
CA LYS A 239 -1.78 8.73 -14.89
C LYS A 239 -2.72 9.92 -14.72
N TYR A 240 -2.26 10.99 -14.09
CA TYR A 240 -3.10 12.16 -13.77
C TYR A 240 -2.38 13.47 -14.12
N GLY A 241 -2.80 14.13 -15.20
CA GLY A 241 -2.02 15.22 -15.78
C GLY A 241 -0.63 14.73 -16.20
N LYS A 242 0.42 15.44 -15.78
CA LYS A 242 1.83 15.00 -15.93
C LYS A 242 2.24 13.99 -14.85
N GLY A 243 1.34 13.73 -13.90
CA GLY A 243 1.44 12.95 -12.66
C GLY A 243 1.29 11.44 -12.78
N ARG A 244 1.61 10.73 -11.71
CA ARG A 244 1.23 9.32 -11.51
C ARG A 244 0.76 9.07 -10.09
N VAL A 245 -0.23 8.20 -9.95
CA VAL A 245 -0.76 7.72 -8.68
C VAL A 245 -0.75 6.20 -8.71
N ALA A 246 -0.26 5.58 -7.64
CA ALA A 246 -0.43 4.16 -7.36
C ALA A 246 -1.19 4.02 -6.04
N VAL A 247 -2.27 3.26 -6.04
CA VAL A 247 -3.15 3.06 -4.87
C VAL A 247 -3.15 1.59 -4.51
N PHE A 248 -2.91 1.28 -3.23
CA PHE A 248 -2.94 -0.08 -2.71
C PHE A 248 -3.79 -0.20 -1.45
N GLY A 249 -4.55 -1.28 -1.40
CA GLY A 249 -5.47 -1.62 -0.34
C GLY A 249 -4.84 -2.45 0.78
N GLU A 250 -3.53 -2.69 0.75
CA GLU A 250 -2.84 -3.54 1.73
C GLU A 250 -1.42 -3.02 1.95
N ALA A 251 -1.01 -2.89 3.21
CA ALA A 251 0.25 -2.26 3.57
C ALA A 251 1.35 -3.27 3.88
N ALA A 252 1.05 -4.44 4.46
CA ALA A 252 2.09 -5.35 4.90
C ALA A 252 2.95 -5.87 3.74
N MET A 253 2.41 -5.98 2.53
CA MET A 253 3.12 -6.36 1.31
C MET A 253 4.25 -5.39 0.93
N PHE A 254 4.19 -4.15 1.42
CA PHE A 254 5.22 -3.11 1.28
C PHE A 254 6.18 -3.06 2.48
N THR A 255 5.99 -3.90 3.50
CA THR A 255 6.80 -3.90 4.72
C THR A 255 7.59 -5.18 4.88
N SER A 256 8.46 -5.22 5.89
CA SER A 256 8.84 -6.47 6.54
C SER A 256 8.62 -6.30 8.04
N GLN A 257 7.83 -7.19 8.63
CA GLN A 257 7.43 -7.08 10.04
C GLN A 257 7.54 -8.41 10.77
N GLU A 258 7.82 -8.32 12.07
CA GLU A 258 7.90 -9.46 12.98
C GLU A 258 6.86 -9.34 14.10
N VAL A 259 6.27 -10.48 14.44
CA VAL A 259 5.46 -10.65 15.64
C VAL A 259 6.05 -11.79 16.46
N LYS A 260 6.47 -11.48 17.68
CA LYS A 260 6.95 -12.49 18.65
C LYS A 260 5.78 -12.94 19.51
N ARG A 261 5.45 -14.23 19.47
CA ARG A 261 4.41 -14.84 20.31
C ARG A 261 4.84 -16.23 20.76
N ASN A 262 4.77 -16.49 22.06
CA ASN A 262 5.10 -17.78 22.67
C ASN A 262 6.48 -18.31 22.24
N GLY A 263 7.51 -17.45 22.30
CA GLY A 263 8.88 -17.79 21.90
C GLY A 263 9.12 -17.99 20.40
N ARG A 264 8.09 -17.81 19.55
CA ARG A 264 8.22 -17.92 18.09
C ARG A 264 8.10 -16.56 17.42
N THR A 265 9.00 -16.29 16.48
CA THR A 265 8.93 -15.11 15.60
C THR A 265 8.16 -15.49 14.33
N ARG A 266 7.08 -14.77 14.04
CA ARG A 266 6.39 -14.84 12.75
C ARG A 266 6.70 -13.60 11.94
N ARG A 267 7.04 -13.82 10.67
CA ARG A 267 7.37 -12.77 9.71
C ARG A 267 6.20 -12.51 8.77
N PHE A 268 6.00 -11.27 8.38
CA PHE A 268 4.97 -10.82 7.44
C PHE A 268 5.57 -9.84 6.44
N GLY A 269 4.90 -9.69 5.30
CA GLY A 269 5.38 -8.84 4.22
C GLY A 269 6.50 -9.49 3.43
N MET A 270 7.46 -8.68 3.01
CA MET A 270 8.57 -9.02 2.11
C MET A 270 9.48 -10.14 2.64
N SER A 271 9.56 -10.34 3.94
CA SER A 271 10.34 -11.45 4.53
C SER A 271 9.58 -12.78 4.65
N HIS A 272 8.30 -12.81 4.29
CA HIS A 272 7.53 -14.05 4.34
C HIS A 272 8.03 -15.03 3.26
N PRO A 273 8.25 -16.33 3.56
CA PRO A 273 8.82 -17.29 2.59
C PRO A 273 8.04 -17.45 1.27
N GLU A 274 6.72 -17.22 1.30
CA GLU A 274 5.89 -17.23 0.09
C GLU A 274 5.93 -15.92 -0.70
N ALA A 275 6.36 -14.80 -0.11
CA ALA A 275 6.33 -13.46 -0.71
C ALA A 275 7.58 -13.13 -1.54
N LYS A 276 8.10 -14.12 -2.28
CA LYS A 276 9.43 -14.05 -2.92
C LYS A 276 9.60 -12.89 -3.90
N GLN A 277 8.54 -12.53 -4.63
CA GLN A 277 8.56 -11.44 -5.62
C GLN A 277 8.05 -10.10 -5.07
N ASN A 278 7.55 -10.05 -3.82
CA ASN A 278 7.07 -8.80 -3.22
C ASN A 278 8.14 -7.70 -3.14
N PRO A 279 9.42 -7.97 -2.78
CA PRO A 279 10.45 -6.93 -2.81
C PRO A 279 10.64 -6.33 -4.21
N GLN A 280 10.75 -7.18 -5.24
CA GLN A 280 10.86 -6.70 -6.62
C GLN A 280 9.61 -5.95 -7.08
N PHE A 281 8.43 -6.39 -6.65
CA PHE A 281 7.18 -5.68 -6.94
C PHE A 281 7.19 -4.26 -6.34
N VAL A 282 7.65 -4.11 -5.09
CA VAL A 282 7.81 -2.79 -4.44
C VAL A 282 8.77 -1.91 -5.23
N LEU A 283 9.93 -2.44 -5.64
CA LEU A 283 10.88 -1.71 -6.50
C LEU A 283 10.22 -1.25 -7.80
N ASN A 284 9.50 -2.15 -8.48
CA ASN A 284 8.84 -1.84 -9.74
C ASN A 284 7.75 -0.77 -9.59
N VAL A 285 6.99 -0.77 -8.49
CA VAL A 285 6.01 0.29 -8.19
C VAL A 285 6.71 1.64 -8.12
N ILE A 286 7.84 1.73 -7.40
CA ILE A 286 8.58 2.99 -7.21
C ILE A 286 9.28 3.41 -8.50
N ARG A 287 9.91 2.49 -9.23
CA ARG A 287 10.50 2.75 -10.55
C ARG A 287 9.46 3.25 -11.54
N TRP A 288 8.24 2.69 -11.54
CA TRP A 288 7.14 3.18 -12.37
C TRP A 288 6.67 4.57 -11.95
N LEU A 289 6.55 4.85 -10.64
CA LEU A 289 6.24 6.20 -10.18
C LEU A 289 7.32 7.20 -10.60
N ASP A 290 8.59 6.82 -10.51
CA ASP A 290 9.71 7.69 -10.89
C ASP A 290 9.89 7.87 -12.41
N GLY A 291 9.14 7.10 -13.23
CA GLY A 291 9.26 7.13 -14.69
C GLY A 291 10.51 6.40 -15.21
N LYS A 292 11.02 5.44 -14.44
CA LYS A 292 12.14 4.55 -14.79
C LYS A 292 11.66 3.17 -15.26
N LEU A 293 10.35 2.95 -15.28
CA LEU A 293 9.69 1.74 -15.78
C LEU A 293 8.40 2.16 -16.50
N GLU A 294 8.22 1.71 -17.75
CA GLU A 294 7.11 2.08 -18.66
C GLU A 294 6.47 0.89 -19.36
#